data_AF-T1IP68-F1
#
_entry.id   AF-T1IP68-F1
#
_cell.length_a   1.000
_cell.length_b   1.000
_cell.length_c   1.000
_cell.angle_alpha   90.00
_cell.angle_beta   90.00
_cell.angle_gamma   90.00
#
_symmetry.space_group_name_H-M   'P 1'
#
loop_
_entity.id
_entity.type
_entity.pdbx_description
1 polymer ?
#
loop_
_entity_poly.entity_id
_entity_poly.type
_entity_poly.pdbx_seq_one_letter_code
_entity_poly.pdbx_strand_id
1 'polypeptide(L)'
;MQQRFNYLTRNMNMIVFMGYPLMLFLKLAYPRVNLGTVYTTDNALLSYSELLQKSDGFVIEVTAEMISNVFDNTKSQAKSNLWFQMRSGRITASKLYAACHTNIQKPSVSLSKSICYPTMHRFRKEATKWGCDHEPVALNKYKEIQHAWHNNFQTSESGLFLSSEFPYLGASPDSLVSCDCCGKGICEIKCPYSHKDEAILWCPGIWRETSRPGSLKITKPVAPP
;
A
#
# COMPACT_ATOMS: atom_id res chain seq x y z
N MET A 1 5.85 -10.34 15.85
CA MET A 1 5.31 -9.45 14.80
C MET A 1 3.79 -9.58 14.69
N GLN A 2 3.25 -10.79 14.41
CA GLN A 2 1.80 -11.08 14.35
C GLN A 2 0.97 -10.56 15.54
N GLN A 3 1.43 -10.74 16.79
CA GLN A 3 0.71 -10.28 17.99
C GLN A 3 0.64 -8.75 18.14
N ARG A 4 1.71 -8.02 17.77
CA ARG A 4 1.70 -6.54 17.74
C ARG A 4 0.88 -6.00 16.55
N PHE A 5 0.77 -6.80 15.51
CA PHE A 5 0.07 -6.48 14.28
C PHE A 5 -1.46 -6.60 14.44
N ASN A 6 -1.92 -7.70 15.05
CA ASN A 6 -3.33 -7.89 15.45
C ASN A 6 -3.82 -6.87 16.48
N TYR A 7 -2.89 -6.22 17.18
CA TYR A 7 -3.16 -5.27 18.25
C TYR A 7 -3.32 -3.83 17.75
N LEU A 8 -2.62 -3.41 16.71
CA LEU A 8 -2.84 -2.10 16.07
C LEU A 8 -4.15 -2.04 15.27
N THR A 9 -4.62 -3.20 14.82
CA THR A 9 -5.72 -3.33 13.86
C THR A 9 -7.08 -3.49 14.51
N ARG A 10 -7.10 -3.93 15.78
CA ARG A 10 -8.28 -3.94 16.66
C ARG A 10 -8.50 -2.62 17.43
N ASN A 11 -7.67 -1.60 17.24
CA ASN A 11 -7.74 -0.37 18.06
C ASN A 11 -8.06 0.90 17.25
N MET A 12 -8.68 0.76 16.09
CA MET A 12 -9.20 1.89 15.32
C MET A 12 -10.70 2.11 15.63
N ASN A 13 -11.09 3.33 16.03
CA ASN A 13 -12.33 3.59 16.79
C ASN A 13 -13.43 4.42 16.08
N MET A 14 -14.65 3.90 16.16
CA MET A 14 -15.95 4.18 15.48
C MET A 14 -16.73 5.43 16.01
N ILE A 15 -17.74 6.11 15.37
CA ILE A 15 -18.69 5.84 14.24
C ILE A 15 -19.42 7.14 13.70
N VAL A 16 -19.94 7.10 12.44
CA VAL A 16 -21.08 7.77 11.69
C VAL A 16 -21.37 9.31 11.71
N PHE A 17 -21.30 9.96 10.51
CA PHE A 17 -22.43 10.63 9.80
C PHE A 17 -22.10 10.98 8.33
N MET A 18 -23.16 11.25 7.55
CA MET A 18 -23.39 11.17 6.08
C MET A 18 -22.42 11.85 5.09
N GLY A 19 -22.31 11.24 3.89
CA GLY A 19 -21.71 11.86 2.70
C GLY A 19 -21.79 10.99 1.43
N TYR A 20 -22.98 10.49 1.07
CA TYR A 20 -23.24 9.94 -0.28
C TYR A 20 -23.62 11.09 -1.22
N PRO A 21 -22.87 11.30 -2.32
CA PRO A 21 -23.58 11.45 -3.61
C PRO A 21 -22.74 11.08 -4.85
N LEU A 22 -22.11 9.90 -4.96
CA LEU A 22 -21.54 9.45 -6.25
C LEU A 22 -21.36 7.93 -6.44
N MET A 23 -21.32 7.12 -5.38
CA MET A 23 -21.20 5.66 -5.50
C MET A 23 -22.49 4.94 -5.95
N LEU A 24 -23.61 5.66 -6.12
CA LEU A 24 -24.89 5.07 -6.52
C LEU A 24 -24.97 4.75 -8.03
N PHE A 25 -23.99 5.17 -8.84
CA PHE A 25 -24.07 5.10 -10.30
C PHE A 25 -23.40 3.89 -10.96
N LEU A 26 -22.72 3.03 -10.20
CA LEU A 26 -22.15 1.79 -10.73
C LEU A 26 -22.60 0.64 -9.85
N LYS A 27 -23.35 -0.32 -10.41
CA LYS A 27 -23.79 -1.57 -9.75
C LYS A 27 -22.60 -2.52 -9.44
N LEU A 28 -21.50 -2.00 -8.91
CA LEU A 28 -20.28 -2.74 -8.61
C LEU A 28 -20.18 -2.99 -7.11
N ALA A 29 -19.85 -4.22 -6.72
CA ALA A 29 -19.63 -4.58 -5.33
C ALA A 29 -18.29 -4.01 -4.84
N TYR A 30 -18.34 -3.05 -3.92
CA TYR A 30 -17.19 -2.51 -3.20
C TYR A 30 -17.34 -2.74 -1.69
N PRO A 31 -16.23 -2.82 -0.92
CA PRO A 31 -16.32 -2.83 0.53
C PRO A 31 -17.08 -1.59 1.00
N ARG A 32 -18.22 -1.79 1.68
CA ARG A 32 -19.10 -0.69 2.15
C ARG A 32 -18.55 0.06 3.37
N VAL A 33 -17.23 0.04 3.55
CA VAL A 33 -16.57 0.57 4.74
C VAL A 33 -15.65 1.72 4.33
N ASN A 34 -16.10 2.95 4.58
CA ASN A 34 -15.23 4.12 4.54
C ASN A 34 -14.41 4.15 5.84
N LEU A 35 -13.23 3.55 5.83
CA LEU A 35 -12.38 3.55 7.04
C LEU A 35 -11.72 4.92 7.28
N GLY A 36 -11.90 5.90 6.38
CA GLY A 36 -11.40 7.25 6.58
C GLY A 36 -12.14 8.04 7.65
N THR A 37 -13.37 7.63 7.98
CA THR A 37 -14.18 8.23 9.05
C THR A 37 -13.89 7.62 10.43
N VAL A 38 -12.88 6.76 10.53
CA VAL A 38 -12.49 6.02 11.75
C VAL A 38 -11.62 6.84 12.70
N TYR A 39 -11.15 8.02 12.30
CA TYR A 39 -10.47 8.92 13.23
C TYR A 39 -11.46 10.01 13.70
N THR A 40 -11.63 10.15 15.01
CA THR A 40 -12.36 11.28 15.62
C THR A 40 -11.54 11.86 16.77
N THR A 41 -11.76 13.15 17.05
CA THR A 41 -11.13 13.83 18.19
C THR A 41 -11.56 13.24 19.53
N ASP A 42 -12.81 12.75 19.62
CA ASP A 42 -13.40 12.25 20.86
C ASP A 42 -12.83 10.89 21.25
N ASN A 43 -12.55 10.01 20.27
CA ASN A 43 -11.89 8.74 20.52
C ASN A 43 -10.40 8.91 20.82
N ALA A 44 -9.78 10.04 20.47
CA ALA A 44 -8.39 10.31 20.83
C ALA A 44 -8.20 10.52 22.36
N LEU A 45 -9.28 10.70 23.11
CA LEU A 45 -9.30 10.88 24.56
C LEU A 45 -9.60 9.59 25.33
N LEU A 46 -10.02 8.51 24.65
CA LEU A 46 -10.38 7.25 25.28
C LEU A 46 -9.15 6.39 25.59
N SER A 47 -9.27 5.59 26.64
CA SER A 47 -8.26 4.60 27.03
C SER A 47 -8.24 3.41 26.07
N TYR A 48 -7.11 2.72 26.04
CA TYR A 48 -6.91 1.51 25.24
C TYR A 48 -8.03 0.46 25.42
N SER A 49 -8.51 0.25 26.65
CA SER A 49 -9.55 -0.74 26.94
C SER A 49 -10.92 -0.35 26.37
N GLU A 50 -11.28 0.93 26.43
CA GLU A 50 -12.53 1.44 25.86
C GLU A 50 -12.51 1.36 24.33
N LEU A 51 -11.34 1.64 23.75
CA LEU A 51 -11.08 1.53 22.32
C LEU A 51 -11.25 0.09 21.81
N LEU A 52 -10.84 -0.90 22.60
CA LEU A 52 -10.98 -2.32 22.25
C LEU A 52 -12.44 -2.77 22.32
N GLN A 53 -13.17 -2.39 23.37
CA GLN A 53 -14.61 -2.73 23.51
C GLN A 53 -15.45 -2.17 22.36
N LYS A 54 -15.15 -0.95 21.91
CA LYS A 54 -15.82 -0.35 20.75
C LYS A 54 -15.50 -1.06 19.43
N SER A 55 -14.32 -1.68 19.32
CA SER A 55 -13.90 -2.38 18.11
C SER A 55 -14.55 -3.75 17.93
N ASP A 56 -15.02 -4.39 19.01
CA ASP A 56 -15.56 -5.76 18.98
C ASP A 56 -16.82 -5.89 18.10
N GLY A 57 -17.55 -4.79 17.88
CA GLY A 57 -18.70 -4.77 16.96
C GLY A 57 -18.34 -4.56 15.48
N PHE A 58 -17.06 -4.40 15.15
CA PHE A 58 -16.62 -4.00 13.82
C PHE A 58 -16.05 -5.17 13.01
N VAL A 59 -16.91 -5.80 12.23
CA VAL A 59 -16.49 -6.80 11.25
C VAL A 59 -16.39 -6.14 9.88
N ILE A 60 -15.17 -6.08 9.34
CA ILE A 60 -14.95 -5.69 7.95
C ILE A 60 -14.90 -6.99 7.15
N GLU A 61 -15.87 -7.19 6.27
CA GLU A 61 -15.82 -8.31 5.31
C GLU A 61 -15.51 -7.78 3.92
N VAL A 62 -14.60 -8.47 3.23
CA VAL A 62 -14.28 -8.20 1.83
C VAL A 62 -14.37 -9.52 1.06
N THR A 63 -15.22 -9.55 0.05
CA THR A 63 -15.38 -10.73 -0.81
C THR A 63 -14.31 -10.72 -1.92
N ALA A 64 -14.06 -11.87 -2.52
CA ALA A 64 -13.15 -11.97 -3.67
C ALA A 64 -13.56 -11.04 -4.83
N GLU A 65 -14.87 -10.91 -5.06
CA GLU A 65 -15.43 -9.98 -6.05
C GLU A 65 -15.09 -8.52 -5.73
N MET A 66 -15.27 -8.10 -4.47
CA MET A 66 -14.90 -6.76 -4.02
C MET A 66 -13.41 -6.49 -4.19
N ILE A 67 -12.56 -7.47 -3.86
CA ILE A 67 -11.10 -7.35 -4.03
C ILE A 67 -10.75 -7.14 -5.51
N SER A 68 -11.33 -7.94 -6.40
CA SER A 68 -11.11 -7.80 -7.85
C SER A 68 -11.57 -6.44 -8.36
N ASN A 69 -12.79 -6.01 -7.98
CA ASN A 69 -13.33 -4.71 -8.39
C ASN A 69 -12.46 -3.55 -7.90
N VAL A 70 -12.00 -3.59 -6.65
CA VAL A 70 -11.10 -2.58 -6.11
C VAL A 70 -9.78 -2.58 -6.88
N PHE A 71 -9.18 -3.74 -7.12
CA PHE A 71 -7.93 -3.83 -7.88
C PHE A 71 -8.09 -3.22 -9.29
N ASP A 72 -9.09 -3.64 -10.05
CA ASP A 72 -9.26 -3.21 -11.44
C ASP A 72 -9.60 -1.73 -11.58
N ASN A 73 -10.48 -1.20 -10.73
CA ASN A 73 -10.93 0.19 -10.78
C ASN A 73 -9.94 1.19 -10.15
N THR A 74 -8.81 0.70 -9.62
CA THR A 74 -7.78 1.54 -8.99
C THR A 74 -6.40 1.42 -9.61
N LYS A 75 -6.28 0.84 -10.82
CA LYS A 75 -5.03 0.73 -11.59
C LYS A 75 -4.36 2.07 -11.89
N SER A 76 -5.12 3.16 -11.97
CA SER A 76 -4.58 4.52 -12.13
C SER A 76 -4.05 5.16 -10.83
N GLN A 77 -4.09 4.42 -9.71
CA GLN A 77 -3.47 4.73 -8.43
C GLN A 77 -3.66 6.19 -7.97
N ALA A 78 -2.57 6.97 -7.87
CA ALA A 78 -2.59 8.35 -7.38
C ALA A 78 -3.41 9.33 -8.23
N LYS A 79 -3.84 8.93 -9.44
CA LYS A 79 -4.78 9.68 -10.28
C LYS A 79 -6.25 9.33 -9.99
N SER A 80 -6.51 8.24 -9.26
CA SER A 80 -7.86 7.77 -8.93
C SER A 80 -8.28 8.23 -7.53
N ASN A 81 -9.40 8.97 -7.45
CA ASN A 81 -10.02 9.29 -6.17
C ASN A 81 -10.51 8.03 -5.44
N LEU A 82 -10.99 7.03 -6.19
CA LEU A 82 -11.41 5.74 -5.63
C LEU A 82 -10.24 5.03 -4.93
N TRP A 83 -9.03 5.11 -5.48
CA TRP A 83 -7.83 4.53 -4.86
C TRP A 83 -7.55 5.15 -3.48
N PHE A 84 -7.67 6.48 -3.35
CA PHE A 84 -7.53 7.12 -2.04
C PHE A 84 -8.66 6.75 -1.08
N GLN A 85 -9.91 6.69 -1.56
CA GLN A 85 -11.06 6.29 -0.75
C GLN A 85 -10.90 4.86 -0.22
N MET A 86 -10.42 3.93 -1.05
CA MET A 86 -10.20 2.55 -0.65
C MET A 86 -8.97 2.40 0.27
N ARG A 87 -8.01 3.31 0.23
CA ARG A 87 -6.85 3.33 1.16
C ARG A 87 -7.14 3.99 2.49
N SER A 88 -8.11 4.89 2.52
CA SER A 88 -8.57 5.55 3.74
C SER A 88 -8.81 4.51 4.83
N GLY A 89 -8.19 4.72 5.99
CA GLY A 89 -8.27 3.86 7.18
C GLY A 89 -7.70 2.45 7.05
N ARG A 90 -6.99 2.14 5.96
CA ARG A 90 -6.20 0.92 5.81
C ARG A 90 -4.73 1.19 6.08
N ILE A 91 -4.09 0.28 6.80
CA ILE A 91 -2.64 0.28 6.95
C ILE A 91 -2.04 -0.21 5.63
N THR A 92 -1.53 0.74 4.86
CA THR A 92 -0.90 0.45 3.57
C THR A 92 0.58 0.10 3.73
N ALA A 93 1.17 -0.58 2.75
CA ALA A 93 2.60 -0.96 2.78
C ALA A 93 3.53 0.21 3.16
N SER A 94 3.30 1.41 2.61
CA SER A 94 4.10 2.61 2.92
C SER A 94 3.89 3.19 4.33
N LYS A 95 2.86 2.76 5.04
CA LYS A 95 2.56 3.15 6.44
C LYS A 95 2.80 2.02 7.44
N LEU A 96 3.02 0.80 6.95
CA LEU A 96 3.18 -0.42 7.73
C LEU A 96 4.30 -0.29 8.76
N TYR A 97 5.48 0.16 8.32
CA TYR A 97 6.63 0.34 9.20
C TYR A 97 6.31 1.31 10.35
N ALA A 98 5.74 2.47 10.03
CA ALA A 98 5.38 3.46 11.05
C ALA A 98 4.31 2.93 12.01
N ALA A 99 3.32 2.19 11.50
CA ALA A 99 2.31 1.54 12.33
C ALA A 99 2.95 0.57 13.32
N CYS A 100 3.86 -0.29 12.86
CA CYS A 100 4.51 -1.27 13.74
C CYS A 100 5.42 -0.67 14.83
N HIS A 101 5.87 0.58 14.66
CA HIS A 101 6.82 1.23 15.56
C HIS A 101 6.19 2.33 16.42
N THR A 102 4.91 2.67 16.23
CA THR A 102 4.23 3.61 17.12
C THR A 102 4.00 2.98 18.50
N ASN A 103 4.03 3.79 19.55
CA ASN A 103 3.57 3.34 20.87
C ASN A 103 2.09 3.00 20.77
N ILE A 104 1.68 1.82 21.20
CA ILE A 104 0.29 1.40 21.04
C ILE A 104 -0.64 1.97 22.13
N GLN A 105 -0.12 2.25 23.33
CA GLN A 105 -0.91 2.95 24.36
C GLN A 105 -1.13 4.42 24.02
N LYS A 106 -0.23 4.98 23.19
CA LYS A 106 -0.30 6.37 22.74
C LYS A 106 0.12 6.46 21.27
N PRO A 107 -0.75 6.02 20.34
CA PRO A 107 -0.42 6.04 18.92
C PRO A 107 -0.24 7.48 18.43
N SER A 108 0.67 7.65 17.47
CA SER A 108 0.91 8.96 16.87
C SER A 108 -0.34 9.47 16.18
N VAL A 109 -0.88 10.58 16.67
CA VAL A 109 -2.05 11.24 16.09
C VAL A 109 -1.84 11.58 14.62
N SER A 110 -0.64 12.03 14.25
CA SER A 110 -0.31 12.36 12.85
C SER A 110 -0.31 11.12 11.97
N LEU A 111 0.14 9.97 12.49
CA LEU A 111 0.09 8.70 11.77
C LEU A 111 -1.35 8.26 11.55
N SER A 112 -2.17 8.25 12.60
CA SER A 112 -3.60 7.88 12.53
C SER A 112 -4.36 8.76 11.54
N LYS A 113 -4.16 10.10 11.61
CA LYS A 113 -4.75 11.02 10.63
C LYS A 113 -4.26 10.74 9.21
N SER A 114 -2.98 10.42 9.01
CA SER A 114 -2.45 10.10 7.68
C SER A 114 -2.98 8.79 7.08
N ILE A 115 -3.34 7.82 7.93
CA ILE A 115 -3.97 6.56 7.54
C ILE A 115 -5.45 6.80 7.22
N CYS A 116 -6.18 7.53 8.07
CA CYS A 116 -7.60 7.80 7.89
C CYS A 116 -7.90 8.82 6.79
N TYR A 117 -7.06 9.83 6.58
CA TYR A 117 -7.29 10.91 5.60
C TYR A 117 -6.13 11.04 4.61
N PRO A 118 -5.89 10.03 3.75
CA PRO A 118 -4.74 10.02 2.86
C PRO A 118 -4.77 11.17 1.82
N THR A 119 -5.96 11.67 1.45
CA THR A 119 -6.13 12.82 0.56
C THR A 119 -5.68 14.14 1.20
N MET A 120 -6.00 14.35 2.49
CA MET A 120 -5.66 15.55 3.26
C MET A 120 -4.18 15.57 3.66
N HIS A 121 -3.56 14.40 3.82
CA HIS A 121 -2.15 14.26 4.19
C HIS A 121 -1.23 13.96 3.01
N ARG A 122 -1.61 14.41 1.82
CA ARG A 122 -0.81 14.26 0.61
C ARG A 122 0.42 15.16 0.67
N PHE A 123 1.58 14.55 0.91
CA PHE A 123 2.86 15.24 0.88
C PHE A 123 3.16 15.67 -0.57
N ARG A 124 3.32 16.97 -0.79
CA ARG A 124 3.88 17.52 -2.03
C ARG A 124 5.19 18.20 -1.68
N LYS A 125 6.30 17.51 -1.94
CA LYS A 125 7.66 18.05 -1.90
C LYS A 125 8.31 17.87 -3.26
N GLU A 126 9.34 18.66 -3.55
CA GLU A 126 10.14 18.51 -4.78
C GLU A 126 10.62 17.07 -4.97
N ALA A 127 11.09 16.43 -3.90
CA ALA A 127 11.52 15.04 -3.94
C ALA A 127 10.40 14.05 -4.32
N THR A 128 9.16 14.30 -3.89
CA THR A 128 8.00 13.47 -4.27
C THR A 128 7.64 13.70 -5.73
N LYS A 129 7.66 14.95 -6.19
CA LYS A 129 7.43 15.28 -7.60
C LYS A 129 8.49 14.64 -8.50
N TRP A 130 9.76 14.75 -8.12
CA TRP A 130 10.87 14.07 -8.78
C TRP A 130 10.61 12.56 -8.91
N GLY A 131 10.22 11.92 -7.81
CA GLY A 131 9.83 10.52 -7.79
C GLY A 131 8.78 10.18 -8.86
N CYS A 132 7.65 10.87 -8.81
CA CYS A 132 6.53 10.65 -9.74
C CYS A 132 6.90 10.93 -11.21
N ASP A 133 7.70 11.96 -11.45
CA ASP A 133 8.08 12.36 -12.82
C ASP A 133 9.05 11.36 -13.46
N HIS A 134 9.91 10.71 -12.66
CA HIS A 134 10.96 9.81 -13.16
C HIS A 134 10.61 8.32 -13.09
N GLU A 135 9.58 7.95 -12.33
CA GLU A 135 9.12 6.56 -12.19
C GLU A 135 8.82 5.88 -13.55
N PRO A 136 8.15 6.52 -14.54
CA PRO A 136 7.93 5.91 -15.84
C PRO A 136 9.23 5.62 -16.62
N VAL A 137 10.23 6.50 -16.50
CA VAL A 137 11.53 6.33 -17.15
C VAL A 137 12.28 5.16 -16.50
N ALA A 138 12.29 5.09 -15.18
CA ALA A 138 12.89 4.00 -14.43
C ALA A 138 12.22 2.65 -14.74
N LEU A 139 10.88 2.61 -14.83
CA LEU A 139 10.14 1.41 -15.21
C LEU A 139 10.51 0.95 -16.62
N ASN A 140 10.56 1.85 -17.60
CA ASN A 140 10.95 1.50 -18.97
C ASN A 140 12.37 0.95 -19.02
N LYS A 141 13.30 1.57 -18.28
CA LYS A 141 14.67 1.07 -18.24
C LYS A 141 14.74 -0.33 -17.62
N TYR A 142 14.00 -0.55 -16.54
CA TYR A 142 13.85 -1.86 -15.93
C TYR A 142 13.31 -2.89 -16.94
N LYS A 143 12.28 -2.56 -17.73
CA LYS A 143 11.76 -3.47 -18.78
C LYS A 143 12.83 -3.85 -19.80
N GLU A 144 13.52 -2.87 -20.38
CA GLU A 144 14.58 -3.11 -21.38
C GLU A 144 15.61 -4.11 -20.87
N ILE A 145 16.02 -3.95 -19.61
CA ILE A 145 16.95 -4.87 -18.99
C ILE A 145 16.31 -6.24 -18.85
N GLN A 146 15.16 -6.36 -18.18
CA GLN A 146 14.57 -7.66 -17.86
C GLN A 146 14.25 -8.49 -19.11
N HIS A 147 13.91 -7.85 -20.25
CA HIS A 147 13.71 -8.54 -21.52
C HIS A 147 14.94 -9.35 -21.98
N ALA A 148 16.16 -8.96 -21.61
CA ALA A 148 17.37 -9.70 -21.95
C ALA A 148 17.58 -10.96 -21.09
N TRP A 149 16.92 -11.06 -19.93
CA TRP A 149 17.13 -12.14 -18.95
C TRP A 149 15.90 -13.03 -18.75
N HIS A 150 14.72 -12.60 -19.21
CA HIS A 150 13.45 -13.27 -18.95
C HIS A 150 12.64 -13.51 -20.22
N ASN A 151 12.19 -14.75 -20.39
CA ASN A 151 11.33 -15.16 -21.50
C ASN A 151 9.93 -14.56 -21.38
N ASN A 152 9.45 -13.92 -22.45
CA ASN A 152 8.13 -13.28 -22.52
C ASN A 152 7.85 -12.35 -21.32
N PHE A 153 8.85 -11.58 -20.91
CA PHE A 153 8.73 -10.63 -19.82
C PHE A 153 7.66 -9.56 -20.13
N GLN A 154 6.77 -9.32 -19.17
CA GLN A 154 5.70 -8.33 -19.28
C GLN A 154 5.57 -7.56 -17.98
N THR A 155 5.08 -6.33 -18.10
CA THR A 155 4.69 -5.49 -16.98
C THR A 155 3.26 -5.04 -17.15
N SER A 156 2.51 -4.94 -16.06
CA SER A 156 1.16 -4.36 -16.07
C SER A 156 0.96 -3.36 -14.94
N GLU A 157 -0.06 -2.52 -15.10
CA GLU A 157 -0.49 -1.58 -14.07
C GLU A 157 -1.00 -2.33 -12.84
N SER A 158 -0.73 -1.78 -11.66
CA SER A 158 -1.22 -2.33 -10.40
C SER A 158 -2.31 -1.47 -9.80
N GLY A 159 -3.37 -2.10 -9.32
CA GLY A 159 -4.35 -1.48 -8.43
C GLY A 159 -3.99 -1.57 -6.95
N LEU A 160 -5.00 -1.39 -6.11
CA LEU A 160 -4.95 -1.68 -4.68
C LEU A 160 -5.32 -3.14 -4.41
N PHE A 161 -4.35 -3.90 -3.91
CA PHE A 161 -4.58 -5.20 -3.30
C PHE A 161 -5.14 -5.02 -1.90
N LEU A 162 -6.23 -5.73 -1.61
CA LEU A 162 -6.82 -5.85 -0.28
C LEU A 162 -6.61 -7.27 0.23
N SER A 163 -6.29 -7.42 1.51
CA SER A 163 -6.23 -8.74 2.14
C SER A 163 -7.63 -9.19 2.56
N SER A 164 -8.03 -10.40 2.17
CA SER A 164 -9.28 -11.01 2.63
C SER A 164 -9.23 -11.40 4.10
N GLU A 165 -8.07 -11.87 4.56
CA GLU A 165 -7.84 -12.26 5.97
C GLU A 165 -7.71 -11.03 6.88
N PHE A 166 -7.10 -9.96 6.37
CA PHE A 166 -6.85 -8.73 7.11
C PHE A 166 -7.35 -7.50 6.33
N PRO A 167 -8.67 -7.24 6.29
CA PRO A 167 -9.26 -6.23 5.38
C PRO A 167 -8.85 -4.78 5.64
N TYR A 168 -8.23 -4.53 6.79
CA TYR A 168 -7.59 -3.27 7.16
C TYR A 168 -6.19 -3.10 6.55
N LEU A 169 -5.66 -4.10 5.84
CA LEU A 169 -4.40 -4.02 5.10
C LEU A 169 -4.64 -3.83 3.61
N GLY A 170 -3.71 -3.09 2.98
CA GLY A 170 -3.64 -3.05 1.52
C GLY A 170 -2.28 -2.64 1.00
N ALA A 171 -2.03 -2.93 -0.27
CA ALA A 171 -0.80 -2.56 -0.95
C ALA A 171 -1.06 -2.23 -2.42
N SER A 172 -0.27 -1.31 -2.96
CA SER A 172 -0.26 -1.00 -4.39
C SER A 172 1.20 -0.92 -4.80
N PRO A 173 1.79 -2.01 -5.33
CA PRO A 173 3.12 -1.94 -5.94
C PRO A 173 3.11 -0.99 -7.15
N ASP A 174 4.28 -0.51 -7.56
CA ASP A 174 4.39 0.42 -8.69
C ASP A 174 4.06 -0.28 -10.02
N SER A 175 4.47 -1.54 -10.19
CA SER A 175 4.06 -2.37 -11.33
C SER A 175 4.00 -3.86 -10.99
N LEU A 176 3.16 -4.61 -11.70
CA LEU A 176 3.17 -6.07 -11.70
C LEU A 176 4.07 -6.57 -12.81
N VAL A 177 4.78 -7.66 -12.57
CA VAL A 177 5.65 -8.30 -13.57
C VAL A 177 5.26 -9.76 -13.78
N SER A 178 5.46 -10.26 -14.99
CA SER A 178 5.28 -11.68 -15.29
C SER A 178 6.24 -12.14 -16.38
N CYS A 179 6.69 -13.39 -16.29
CA CYS A 179 7.46 -14.06 -17.34
C CYS A 179 7.27 -15.58 -17.25
N ASP A 180 7.59 -16.29 -18.32
CA ASP A 180 7.37 -17.74 -18.39
C ASP A 180 8.36 -18.52 -17.51
N CYS A 181 9.55 -17.94 -17.29
CA CYS A 181 10.61 -18.59 -16.53
C CYS A 181 10.48 -18.43 -15.01
N CYS A 182 9.87 -17.35 -14.51
CA CYS A 182 9.78 -17.05 -13.07
C CYS A 182 8.35 -16.86 -12.56
N GLY A 183 7.35 -16.83 -13.44
CA GLY A 183 5.96 -16.56 -13.07
C GLY A 183 5.71 -15.08 -12.78
N LYS A 184 4.83 -14.81 -11.80
CA LYS A 184 4.37 -13.46 -11.44
C LYS A 184 5.20 -12.87 -10.30
N GLY A 185 5.40 -11.56 -10.34
CA GLY A 185 6.05 -10.79 -9.29
C GLY A 185 5.57 -9.34 -9.23
N ILE A 186 6.24 -8.54 -8.41
CA ILE A 186 6.00 -7.10 -8.27
C ILE A 186 7.29 -6.32 -8.52
N CYS A 187 7.15 -5.08 -8.98
CA CYS A 187 8.22 -4.12 -9.15
C CYS A 187 7.91 -2.89 -8.28
N GLU A 188 8.85 -2.55 -7.39
CA GLU A 188 8.83 -1.34 -6.56
C GLU A 188 9.99 -0.46 -7.01
N ILE A 189 9.69 0.75 -7.46
CA ILE A 189 10.60 1.72 -8.04
C ILE A 189 10.92 2.80 -7.00
N LYS A 190 12.17 3.25 -7.03
CA LYS A 190 12.65 4.36 -6.20
C LYS A 190 13.51 5.27 -7.06
N CYS A 191 13.12 6.54 -7.12
CA CYS A 191 13.87 7.60 -7.79
C CYS A 191 14.31 8.63 -6.74
N PRO A 192 15.50 8.48 -6.12
CA PRO A 192 15.93 9.33 -5.03
C PRO A 192 16.35 10.72 -5.53
N TYR A 193 15.68 11.77 -5.03
CA TYR A 193 16.00 13.18 -5.39
C TYR A 193 17.41 13.61 -5.01
N SER A 194 18.01 13.00 -3.98
CA SER A 194 19.38 13.32 -3.54
C SER A 194 20.44 12.98 -4.58
N HIS A 195 20.14 12.11 -5.55
CA HIS A 195 21.07 11.68 -6.60
C HIS A 195 20.61 12.18 -7.99
N LYS A 196 19.84 13.27 -8.04
CA LYS A 196 19.25 13.79 -9.29
C LYS A 196 20.27 14.24 -10.34
N ASP A 197 21.44 14.69 -9.86
CA ASP A 197 22.55 15.20 -10.68
C ASP A 197 23.65 14.15 -10.88
N GLU A 198 23.45 12.94 -10.34
CA GLU A 198 24.42 11.86 -10.41
C GLU A 198 24.08 10.88 -11.53
N ALA A 199 25.11 10.46 -12.27
CA ALA A 199 25.00 9.28 -13.10
C ALA A 199 24.99 8.04 -12.17
N ILE A 200 23.79 7.56 -11.83
CA ILE A 200 23.66 6.29 -11.09
C ILE A 200 24.16 5.17 -12.02
N LEU A 201 25.39 4.72 -11.81
CA LEU A 201 25.93 3.52 -12.45
C LEU A 201 25.06 2.34 -12.03
N TRP A 202 24.29 1.85 -12.99
CA TRP A 202 23.36 0.75 -12.78
C TRP A 202 24.13 -0.56 -12.56
N CYS A 203 23.93 -1.18 -11.39
CA CYS A 203 24.26 -2.59 -11.16
C CYS A 203 22.96 -3.40 -11.17
N PRO A 204 22.79 -4.40 -12.06
CA PRO A 204 21.70 -5.36 -11.95
C PRO A 204 21.85 -6.12 -10.64
N GLY A 205 21.01 -5.86 -9.65
CA GLY A 205 20.84 -6.74 -8.50
C GLY A 205 19.53 -7.50 -8.69
N ILE A 206 19.59 -8.80 -8.98
CA ILE A 206 18.41 -9.67 -8.92
C ILE A 206 18.12 -9.96 -7.44
N TRP A 207 16.97 -9.53 -6.95
CA TRP A 207 16.51 -9.82 -5.59
C TRP A 207 15.84 -11.20 -5.57
N ARG A 208 16.47 -12.21 -4.96
CA ARG A 208 15.80 -13.48 -4.63
C ARG A 208 15.56 -13.55 -3.13
N GLU A 209 14.35 -13.93 -2.75
CA GLU A 209 14.01 -14.27 -1.38
C GLU A 209 14.70 -15.60 -1.02
N THR A 210 15.69 -15.57 -0.13
CA THR A 210 16.27 -16.81 0.43
C THR A 210 15.52 -17.17 1.70
N SER A 211 14.66 -18.19 1.62
CA SER A 211 14.20 -19.21 2.60
C SER A 211 14.26 -19.00 4.13
N ARG A 212 14.54 -17.81 4.68
CA ARG A 212 14.38 -17.49 6.10
C ARG A 212 13.51 -16.25 6.27
N PRO A 213 12.37 -16.36 6.98
CA PRO A 213 11.50 -15.21 7.20
C PRO A 213 12.21 -14.16 8.05
N GLY A 214 12.38 -12.94 7.51
CA GLY A 214 12.78 -11.76 8.27
C GLY A 214 14.23 -11.27 8.11
N SER A 215 15.06 -11.86 7.26
CA SER A 215 16.39 -11.31 6.94
C SER A 215 16.61 -11.17 5.44
N LEU A 216 16.59 -9.94 4.93
CA LEU A 216 17.09 -9.60 3.59
C LEU A 216 18.62 -9.59 3.62
N LYS A 217 19.25 -10.62 3.05
CA LYS A 217 20.69 -10.56 2.73
C LYS A 217 20.86 -10.07 1.29
N ILE A 218 21.61 -8.99 1.13
CA ILE A 218 22.04 -8.47 -0.17
C ILE A 218 23.12 -9.43 -0.70
N THR A 219 22.82 -10.17 -1.77
CA THR A 219 23.83 -10.96 -2.48
C THR A 219 24.19 -10.28 -3.79
N LYS A 220 25.47 -10.38 -4.17
CA LYS A 220 25.95 -9.87 -5.47
C LYS A 220 25.26 -10.62 -6.62
N PRO A 221 25.02 -9.95 -7.75
CA PRO A 221 24.45 -10.61 -8.93
C PRO A 221 25.33 -11.75 -9.41
N VAL A 222 24.68 -12.85 -9.79
CA VAL A 222 25.30 -13.95 -10.52
C VAL A 222 25.05 -13.67 -12.00
N ALA A 223 26.12 -13.50 -12.78
CA ALA A 223 26.05 -13.40 -14.23
C ALA A 223 25.40 -14.66 -14.82
N PRO A 224 24.78 -14.60 -16.01
CA PRO A 224 24.16 -15.77 -16.60
C PRO A 224 25.26 -16.76 -17.03
N PRO A 225 24.94 -18.04 -17.16
CA PRO A 225 25.83 -19.00 -17.82
C PRO A 225 26.11 -18.59 -19.28
#